data_AF-A0AA96M794-F1
#
_entry.id   AF-A0AA96M794-F1
#
_cell.length_a   1.000
_cell.length_b   1.000
_cell.length_c   1.000
_cell.angle_alpha   90.00
_cell.angle_beta   90.00
_cell.angle_gamma   90.00
#
_symmetry.space_group_name_H-M   'P 1'
#
loop_
_entity.id
_entity.type
_entity.pdbx_description
1 polymer ?
#
loop_
_entity_poly.entity_id
_entity_poly.type
_entity_poly.pdbx_seq_one_letter_code
_entity_poly.pdbx_strand_id
1 'polypeptide(L)' 'MSDIYQITLTTQTGETFTGKMSRRQPELVNGFVPLATETGQWLYFAPADVKRVEFTPVPDEQTEQPAEQTTE' A
#
# COMPACT_ATOMS: atom_id res chain seq x y z
N MET A 1 -10.92 7.39 -9.43
CA MET A 1 -9.52 7.36 -8.96
C MET A 1 -9.52 6.44 -7.78
N SER A 2 -8.74 5.38 -7.85
CA SER A 2 -8.79 4.33 -6.85
C SER A 2 -8.35 4.85 -5.50
N ASP A 3 -9.07 4.43 -4.48
CA ASP A 3 -8.77 4.80 -3.11
C ASP A 3 -7.59 4.01 -2.55
N ILE A 4 -7.07 3.03 -3.30
CA ILE A 4 -6.00 2.13 -2.91
C ILE A 4 -4.72 2.45 -3.68
N TYR A 5 -3.63 2.56 -2.93
CA TYR A 5 -2.28 2.75 -3.44
C TYR A 5 -1.42 1.54 -3.08
N GLN A 6 -0.62 1.08 -4.04
CA GLN A 6 0.52 0.24 -3.77
C GLN A 6 1.66 1.16 -3.31
N ILE A 7 2.16 0.92 -2.11
CA ILE A 7 3.24 1.67 -1.51
C ILE A 7 4.50 0.82 -1.60
N THR A 8 5.55 1.40 -2.18
CA THR A 8 6.88 0.79 -2.23
C THR A 8 7.83 1.62 -1.38
N LEU A 9 8.35 1.01 -0.31
CA LEU A 9 9.36 1.60 0.56
C LEU A 9 10.73 1.03 0.20
N THR A 10 11.71 1.90 0.00
CA THR A 10 13.11 1.51 -0.20
C THR A 10 13.95 2.04 0.96
N THR A 11 14.71 1.17 1.63
CA THR A 11 15.61 1.56 2.71
C THR A 11 16.90 2.16 2.16
N GLN A 12 17.70 2.76 3.05
CA GLN A 12 19.04 3.25 2.72
C GLN A 12 20.01 2.13 2.31
N THR A 13 19.79 0.90 2.82
CA THR A 13 20.54 -0.31 2.43
C THR A 13 20.12 -0.86 1.05
N GLY A 14 19.00 -0.38 0.50
CA GLY A 14 18.46 -0.81 -0.78
C GLY A 14 17.42 -1.93 -0.70
N GLU A 15 17.03 -2.35 0.51
CA GLU A 15 15.93 -3.30 0.71
C GLU A 15 14.60 -2.66 0.35
N THR A 16 13.68 -3.47 -0.19
CA THR A 16 12.36 -3.01 -0.64
C THR A 16 11.23 -3.75 0.07
N PHE A 17 10.22 -2.98 0.47
CA PHE A 17 9.01 -3.47 1.10
C PHE A 17 7.79 -2.92 0.37
N THR A 18 6.76 -3.74 0.22
CA THR A 18 5.53 -3.37 -0.47
C THR A 18 4.30 -3.55 0.42
N GLY A 19 3.29 -2.74 0.17
CA GLY A 19 2.02 -2.75 0.88
C GLY A 19 0.89 -2.15 0.05
N LYS A 20 -0.35 -2.42 0.42
CA LYS A 20 -1.55 -1.79 -0.19
C LYS A 20 -2.33 -1.06 0.89
N MET A 21 -2.56 0.23 0.69
CA MET A 21 -3.17 1.08 1.71
C MET A 21 -4.07 2.13 1.06
N SER A 22 -5.07 2.60 1.80
CA SER A 22 -5.92 3.73 1.36
C SER A 22 -5.33 5.11 1.65
N ARG A 23 -4.05 5.16 2.00
CA ARG A 23 -3.31 6.41 2.28
C ARG A 23 -2.86 7.04 0.98
N ARG A 24 -3.33 8.26 0.73
CA ARG A 24 -3.01 9.04 -0.48
C ARG A 24 -1.77 9.91 -0.33
N GLN A 25 -1.30 10.11 0.91
CA GLN A 25 -0.17 10.99 1.22
C GLN A 25 0.81 10.29 2.17
N PRO A 26 2.12 10.58 2.05
CA PRO A 26 3.11 10.16 3.03
C PRO A 26 2.82 10.82 4.38
N GLU A 27 2.76 10.01 5.44
CA GLU A 27 2.55 10.49 6.80
C GLU A 27 3.47 9.77 7.76
N LEU A 28 3.82 10.44 8.86
CA LEU A 28 4.55 9.84 9.97
C LEU A 28 3.60 9.51 11.11
N VAL A 29 3.74 8.32 11.70
CA VAL A 29 3.01 7.89 12.90
C VAL A 29 4.01 7.77 14.03
N ASN A 30 3.88 8.62 15.06
CA ASN A 30 4.85 8.73 16.14
C ASN A 30 6.31 8.94 15.66
N GLY A 31 6.47 9.64 14.53
CA GLY A 31 7.78 9.89 13.91
C GLY A 31 8.31 8.76 13.02
N PHE A 32 7.57 7.66 12.85
CA PHE A 32 7.95 6.55 11.97
C PHE A 32 7.14 6.55 10.68
N VAL A 33 7.72 6.02 9.59
CA VAL A 33 7.02 5.76 8.34
C VAL A 33 6.30 4.41 8.46
N PRO A 34 4.96 4.37 8.44
CA PRO A 34 4.21 3.13 8.54
C PRO A 34 4.03 2.47 7.17
N LEU A 35 4.08 1.14 7.12
CA LEU A 35 3.71 0.35 5.94
C LEU A 35 2.91 -0.87 6.39
N ALA A 36 1.69 -1.03 5.87
CA ALA A 36 0.90 -2.24 6.05
C ALA A 36 1.18 -3.20 4.89
N THR A 37 1.66 -4.40 5.19
CA THR A 37 1.91 -5.46 4.20
C THR A 37 0.60 -6.09 3.72
N GLU A 38 0.66 -6.88 2.63
CA GLU A 38 -0.51 -7.61 2.13
C GLU A 38 -1.08 -8.64 3.13
N THR A 39 -0.28 -9.08 4.11
CA THR A 39 -0.72 -9.96 5.21
C THR A 39 -1.42 -9.23 6.35
N GLY A 40 -1.53 -7.90 6.28
CA GLY A 40 -2.11 -7.05 7.32
C GLY A 40 -1.15 -6.73 8.47
N GLN A 41 0.13 -7.10 8.36
CA GLN A 41 1.16 -6.72 9.34
C GLN A 41 1.57 -5.25 9.14
N TRP A 42 1.71 -4.53 10.24
CA TRP A 42 2.25 -3.17 10.24
C TRP A 42 3.75 -3.17 10.51
N LEU A 43 4.49 -2.52 9.63
CA LEU A 43 5.91 -2.21 9.76
C LEU A 43 6.06 -0.70 10.02
N TYR A 44 7.01 -0.34 10.88
CA TYR A 44 7.32 1.05 11.19
C TYR A 44 8.81 1.28 10.98
N PHE A 45 9.15 2.17 10.06
CA PHE A 45 10.53 2.47 9.69
C PHE A 45 10.95 3.82 10.26
N ALA A 46 12.14 3.90 10.84
CA ALA A 46 12.68 5.20 11.23
C ALA A 46 12.97 6.01 9.97
N PRO A 47 12.66 7.33 9.92
CA PRO A 47 12.88 8.13 8.72
C PRO A 47 14.34 8.13 8.23
N ALA A 48 15.30 7.99 9.15
CA ALA A 48 16.72 7.89 8.82
C ALA A 48 17.09 6.64 8.01
N ASP A 49 16.29 5.58 8.10
CA ASP A 49 16.51 4.30 7.41
C ASP A 49 15.80 4.24 6.06
N VAL A 50 14.94 5.21 5.75
CA VAL A 50 14.13 5.24 4.53
C VAL A 50 14.78 6.14 3.49
N LYS A 51 15.06 5.57 2.32
CA LYS A 51 15.58 6.31 1.17
C LYS A 51 14.47 6.93 0.33
N ARG A 52 13.39 6.20 0.12
CA ARG A 52 12.28 6.60 -0.76
C ARG A 52 11.00 5.88 -0.37
N VAL A 53 9.88 6.58 -0.49
CA VAL A 53 8.52 6.00 -0.44
C VAL A 53 7.79 6.41 -1.70
N GLU A 54 7.32 5.43 -2.47
CA GLU A 54 6.60 5.63 -3.72
C GLU A 54 5.15 5.19 -3.57
N PHE A 55 4.21 6.02 -4.03
CA PHE A 55 2.77 5.76 -3.97
C PHE A 55 2.25 5.60 -5.40
N THR A 56 1.92 4.36 -5.77
CA THR A 56 1.39 4.04 -7.09
C THR A 56 -0.10 3.73 -6.98
N PRO A 57 -0.99 4.52 -7.60
CA PRO A 57 -2.42 4.21 -7.57
C PRO A 57 -2.65 2.85 -8.23
N VAL A 58 -3.36 1.96 -7.53
CA VAL A 58 -3.77 0.67 -8.10
C VAL A 58 -5.05 0.92 -8.86
N PRO A 59 -5.15 0.65 -10.17
CA PRO A 59 -6.41 0.79 -10.89
C PRO A 59 -7.52 -0.01 -10.20
N ASP A 60 -8.75 0.53 -10.15
CA ASP A 60 -9.90 -0.24 -9.72
C ASP A 60 -10.09 -1.36 -10.74
N GLU A 61 -9.62 -2.57 -10.42
CA GLU A 61 -10.13 -3.77 -11.04
C GLU A 61 -11.61 -3.79 -10.66
N GLN A 62 -12.42 -3.29 -11.60
CA GLN A 62 -13.85 -3.39 -11.58
C GLN A 62 -14.17 -4.86 -11.32
N THR A 63 -14.60 -5.14 -10.09
CA THR A 63 -15.13 -6.44 -9.65
C THR A 63 -15.96 -7.00 -10.79
N GLU A 64 -15.46 -8.03 -11.48
CA GLU A 64 -16.30 -8.92 -12.25
C GLU A 64 -17.31 -9.47 -11.25
N GLN A 65 -18.53 -8.90 -11.28
CA GLN A 65 -19.68 -9.49 -10.64
C GLN A 65 -19.73 -10.96 -11.08
N PRO A 66 -19.81 -11.94 -10.17
CA PRO A 66 -20.25 -13.25 -10.58
C PRO A 66 -21.66 -13.05 -11.14
N ALA A 67 -21.84 -13.30 -12.44
CA ALA A 67 -23.14 -13.28 -13.06
C ALA A 67 -24.03 -14.29 -12.32
N GLU A 68 -24.95 -13.79 -11.49
CA GLU A 68 -26.05 -14.58 -10.95
C GLU A 68 -26.91 -15.02 -12.14
N GLN A 69 -26.63 -16.22 -12.65
CA GLN A 69 -27.55 -16.92 -13.55
C GLN A 69 -28.72 -17.42 -12.70
N THR A 70 -29.73 -16.57 -12.53
CA THR A 70 -31.10 -17.03 -12.28
C THR A 70 -31.61 -17.60 -13.60
N THR A 71 -31.76 -18.93 -13.67
CA THR A 71 -32.59 -19.58 -14.69
C THR A 71 -33.78 -20.20 -13.99
N GLU A 72 -34.94 -19.78 -14.49
CA GLU A 72 -36.32 -20.19 -14.19
C GLU A 72 -36.58 -21.67 -14.51
#